data_AF-A0ABD5LVP4-F1
#
_entry.id   AF-A0ABD5LVP4-F1
#
_cell.length_a   1.000
_cell.length_b   1.000
_cell.length_c   1.000
_cell.angle_alpha   90.00
_cell.angle_beta   90.00
_cell.angle_gamma   90.00
#
_symmetry.space_group_name_H-M   'P 1'
#
loop_
_entity.id
_entity.type
_entity.pdbx_description
1 polymer ?
#
loop_
_entity_poly.entity_id
_entity_poly.type
_entity_poly.pdbx_seq_one_letter_code
_entity_poly.pdbx_strand_id
1 'polypeptide(L)'
;MLTRISEVELLEDEVNDEVETLQWDKQWNRIVELELIPHPKLAHPEAVLIDYAMENNRLRVEIRAAFAGYLLRLWNIDCSKNSKSNGREFHLALKNPEALYGVDNAALAPGYSES
;
A
#
# COMPACT_ATOMS: atom_id res chain seq x y z
N MET A 1 -7.64 -19.86 -6.66
CA MET A 1 -8.48 -20.93 -6.08
C MET A 1 -9.13 -20.38 -4.83
N LEU A 2 -10.46 -20.21 -4.81
CA LEU A 2 -11.22 -19.76 -3.64
C LEU A 2 -11.48 -20.97 -2.74
N THR A 3 -10.63 -21.17 -1.74
CA THR A 3 -10.69 -22.37 -0.88
C THR A 3 -11.52 -22.17 0.39
N ARG A 4 -11.99 -20.95 0.65
CA ARG A 4 -12.71 -20.55 1.87
C ARG A 4 -14.15 -20.11 1.59
N ILE A 5 -14.82 -20.79 0.68
CA ILE A 5 -16.27 -20.65 0.48
C ILE A 5 -16.85 -22.04 0.79
N SER A 6 -17.52 -22.16 1.92
CA SER A 6 -18.13 -23.43 2.36
C SER A 6 -19.56 -23.60 1.88
N GLU A 7 -20.28 -22.50 1.72
CA GLU A 7 -21.68 -22.46 1.33
C GLU A 7 -21.96 -21.14 0.61
N VAL A 8 -22.90 -21.15 -0.34
CA VAL A 8 -23.35 -19.99 -1.10
C VAL A 8 -24.86 -20.08 -1.24
N GLU A 9 -25.55 -18.97 -1.00
CA GLU A 9 -26.99 -18.83 -1.22
C GLU A 9 -27.23 -17.75 -2.28
N LEU A 10 -28.21 -17.97 -3.15
CA LEU A 10 -28.65 -16.97 -4.12
C LEU A 10 -29.72 -16.10 -3.47
N LEU A 11 -29.50 -14.78 -3.48
CA LEU A 11 -30.49 -13.81 -3.06
C LEU A 11 -31.31 -13.37 -4.27
N GLU A 12 -32.64 -13.31 -4.11
CA GLU A 12 -33.57 -12.81 -5.15
C GLU A 12 -33.76 -11.28 -5.07
N ASP A 13 -33.18 -10.63 -4.06
CA ASP A 13 -33.26 -9.18 -3.88
C ASP A 13 -32.58 -8.43 -5.02
N GLU A 14 -33.16 -7.30 -5.42
CA GLU A 14 -32.54 -6.38 -6.37
C GLU A 14 -31.29 -5.73 -5.75
N VAL A 15 -30.27 -5.52 -6.59
CA VAL A 15 -29.04 -4.84 -6.17
C VAL A 15 -29.37 -3.44 -5.68
N ASN A 16 -28.85 -3.07 -4.51
CA ASN A 16 -29.01 -1.71 -4.01
C ASN A 16 -28.07 -0.75 -4.75
N ASP A 17 -28.59 -0.09 -5.77
CA ASP A 17 -27.84 0.85 -6.62
C ASP A 17 -27.15 1.99 -5.85
N GLU A 18 -27.64 2.31 -4.63
CA GLU A 18 -27.10 3.36 -3.76
C GLU A 18 -25.84 2.95 -3.00
N VAL A 19 -25.50 1.66 -2.90
CA VAL A 19 -24.31 1.20 -2.15
C VAL A 19 -23.55 0.03 -2.76
N GLU A 20 -24.18 -0.78 -3.61
CA GLU A 20 -23.61 -2.02 -4.17
C GLU A 20 -23.08 -1.86 -5.60
N THR A 21 -22.97 -0.63 -6.08
CA THR A 21 -22.42 -0.32 -7.42
C THR A 21 -20.97 0.13 -7.37
N LEU A 22 -20.27 -0.04 -8.49
CA LEU A 22 -18.84 0.27 -8.62
C LEU A 22 -18.49 1.69 -8.18
N GLN A 23 -19.36 2.68 -8.41
CA GLN A 23 -19.11 4.08 -8.07
C GLN A 23 -19.02 4.32 -6.55
N TRP A 24 -19.63 3.46 -5.75
CA TRP A 24 -19.64 3.58 -4.29
C TRP A 24 -18.43 2.92 -3.63
N ASP A 25 -17.67 2.10 -4.35
CA ASP A 25 -16.39 1.58 -3.87
C ASP A 25 -15.30 2.66 -3.93
N LYS A 26 -15.18 3.42 -2.84
CA LYS A 26 -14.20 4.50 -2.71
C LYS A 26 -12.76 4.00 -2.74
N GLN A 27 -12.46 2.84 -2.14
CA GLN A 27 -11.11 2.30 -2.08
C GLN A 27 -10.64 1.84 -3.47
N TRP A 28 -11.54 1.27 -4.26
CA TRP A 28 -11.23 0.87 -5.61
C TRP A 28 -11.05 2.08 -6.52
N ASN A 29 -11.92 3.09 -6.43
CA ASN A 29 -11.89 4.25 -7.34
C ASN A 29 -10.81 5.29 -7.01
N ARG A 30 -10.23 5.27 -5.82
CA ARG A 30 -9.17 6.20 -5.43
C ARG A 30 -7.79 5.69 -5.83
N ILE A 31 -7.06 6.47 -6.61
CA ILE A 31 -5.62 6.30 -6.83
C ILE A 31 -4.84 7.01 -5.72
N VAL A 32 -3.81 6.34 -5.21
CA VAL A 32 -2.86 6.84 -4.22
C VAL A 32 -1.49 6.90 -4.89
N GLU A 33 -0.83 8.05 -4.77
CA GLU A 33 0.55 8.24 -5.22
C GLU A 33 1.51 8.01 -4.05
N LEU A 34 2.31 6.94 -4.14
CA LEU A 34 3.32 6.58 -3.16
C LEU A 34 4.69 7.06 -3.65
N GLU A 35 5.38 7.83 -2.82
CA GLU A 35 6.77 8.21 -3.06
C GLU A 35 7.69 7.30 -2.22
N LEU A 36 8.41 6.42 -2.88
CA LEU A 36 9.34 5.49 -2.25
C LEU A 36 10.77 6.00 -2.38
N ILE A 37 11.56 5.81 -1.34
CA ILE A 37 12.98 6.17 -1.29
C ILE A 37 13.81 4.99 -0.79
N PRO A 38 15.13 4.95 -1.07
CA PRO A 38 16.02 4.04 -0.37
C PRO A 38 15.89 4.25 1.14
N HIS A 39 15.83 3.17 1.90
CA HIS A 39 15.67 3.27 3.33
C HIS A 39 16.85 4.07 3.94
N PRO A 40 16.62 5.13 4.75
CA PRO A 40 17.69 6.04 5.20
C PRO A 40 18.82 5.39 6.00
N LYS A 41 18.60 4.19 6.52
CA LYS A 41 19.57 3.41 7.32
C LYS A 41 20.45 2.48 6.50
N LEU A 42 20.29 2.43 5.17
CA LEU A 42 21.17 1.63 4.32
C LEU A 42 22.58 2.23 4.30
N ALA A 43 23.59 1.37 4.40
CA ALA A 43 24.98 1.78 4.23
C ALA A 43 25.30 2.16 2.77
N HIS A 44 24.60 1.51 1.82
CA HIS A 44 24.84 1.59 0.38
C HIS A 44 23.52 1.81 -0.40
N PRO A 45 22.89 3.00 -0.31
CA PRO A 45 21.64 3.28 -1.00
C PRO A 45 21.76 3.26 -2.54
N GLU A 46 22.96 3.43 -3.09
CA GLU A 46 23.25 3.44 -4.53
C GLU A 46 22.79 2.18 -5.27
N ALA A 47 22.92 1.01 -4.64
CA ALA A 47 22.45 -0.25 -5.23
C ALA A 47 20.92 -0.25 -5.38
N VAL A 48 20.19 0.18 -4.35
CA VAL A 48 18.73 0.27 -4.37
C VAL A 48 18.24 1.29 -5.42
N LEU A 49 18.93 2.42 -5.56
CA LEU A 49 18.60 3.41 -6.59
C LEU A 49 18.67 2.79 -8.00
N ILE A 50 19.69 1.98 -8.28
CA ILE A 50 19.88 1.30 -9.56
C ILE A 50 18.85 0.17 -9.74
N ASP A 51 18.70 -0.70 -8.74
CA ASP A 51 17.81 -1.87 -8.79
C ASP A 51 16.35 -1.50 -9.06
N TYR A 52 15.91 -0.37 -8.51
CA TYR A 52 14.55 0.15 -8.68
C TYR A 52 14.44 1.22 -9.78
N ALA A 53 15.52 1.46 -10.55
CA ALA A 53 15.57 2.47 -11.61
C ALA A 53 15.00 3.83 -11.16
N MET A 54 15.40 4.29 -9.98
CA MET A 54 14.86 5.51 -9.38
C MET A 54 15.31 6.76 -10.12
N GLU A 55 14.38 7.70 -10.28
CA GLU A 55 14.66 9.03 -10.81
C GLU A 55 14.61 10.06 -9.68
N ASN A 56 15.56 10.99 -9.62
CA ASN A 56 15.62 12.01 -8.57
C ASN A 56 15.57 11.42 -7.13
N ASN A 57 16.24 10.28 -6.92
CA ASN A 57 16.30 9.52 -5.66
C ASN A 57 14.94 9.03 -5.14
N ARG A 58 13.98 8.80 -6.03
CA ARG A 58 12.65 8.32 -5.67
C ARG A 58 12.09 7.38 -6.72
N LEU A 59 11.21 6.48 -6.28
CA LEU A 59 10.32 5.71 -7.13
C LEU A 59 8.89 6.16 -6.84
N ARG A 60 8.17 6.59 -7.88
CA ARG A 60 6.75 6.93 -7.77
C ARG A 60 5.91 5.74 -8.19
N VAL A 61 4.93 5.40 -7.36
CA VAL A 61 4.00 4.29 -7.62
C VAL A 61 2.58 4.80 -7.48
N GLU A 62 1.82 4.77 -8.57
CA GLU A 62 0.37 5.00 -8.55
C GLU A 62 -0.36 3.68 -8.39
N ILE A 63 -1.20 3.56 -7.37
CA ILE A 63 -1.94 2.34 -7.07
C ILE A 63 -3.32 2.65 -6.51
N ARG A 64 -4.31 1.79 -6.76
CA ARG A 64 -5.63 1.91 -6.11
C ARG A 64 -5.47 1.72 -4.60
N ALA A 65 -6.20 2.51 -3.81
CA ALA A 65 -6.17 2.44 -2.35
C ALA A 65 -6.46 1.01 -1.85
N ALA A 66 -7.39 0.30 -2.51
CA ALA A 66 -7.72 -1.10 -2.25
C ALA A 66 -6.51 -2.09 -2.29
N PHE A 67 -5.39 -1.72 -2.89
CA PHE A 67 -4.18 -2.55 -2.96
C PHE A 67 -2.96 -1.98 -2.20
N ALA A 68 -3.00 -0.73 -1.74
CA ALA A 68 -1.83 -0.04 -1.24
C ALA A 68 -1.13 -0.77 -0.07
N GLY A 69 -1.88 -1.14 0.98
CA GLY A 69 -1.33 -1.87 2.13
C GLY A 69 -0.72 -3.22 1.77
N TYR A 70 -1.31 -3.92 0.80
CA TYR A 70 -0.78 -5.20 0.32
C TYR A 70 0.54 -5.04 -0.43
N LEU A 71 0.64 -4.05 -1.33
CA LEU A 71 1.89 -3.77 -2.04
C LEU A 71 3.00 -3.39 -1.05
N LEU A 72 2.69 -2.49 -0.10
CA LEU A 72 3.66 -2.03 0.90
C LEU A 72 4.19 -3.19 1.76
N ARG A 73 3.32 -4.14 2.11
CA ARG A 73 3.73 -5.38 2.78
C ARG A 73 4.56 -6.28 1.88
N LEU A 74 4.12 -6.50 0.64
CA LEU A 74 4.77 -7.40 -0.31
C LEU A 74 6.20 -6.97 -0.62
N TRP A 75 6.43 -5.66 -0.75
CA TRP A 75 7.75 -5.10 -1.05
C TRP A 75 8.57 -4.83 0.21
N ASN A 76 8.05 -5.17 1.40
CA ASN A 76 8.67 -4.86 2.69
C ASN A 76 9.16 -3.41 2.74
N ILE A 77 8.22 -2.46 2.65
CA ILE A 77 8.49 -1.02 2.70
C ILE A 77 8.28 -0.52 4.13
N ASP A 78 9.26 0.21 4.69
CA ASP A 78 9.09 0.86 6.01
C ASP A 78 8.15 2.06 5.87
N CYS A 79 6.97 1.97 6.47
CA CYS A 79 5.95 3.02 6.50
C CYS A 79 5.90 3.76 7.85
N SER A 80 6.87 3.53 8.73
CA SER A 80 6.96 4.23 10.02
C SER A 80 7.31 5.71 9.86
N LYS A 81 6.79 6.53 10.77
CA LYS A 81 7.12 7.96 10.81
C LYS A 81 8.63 8.15 10.98
N ASN A 82 9.25 8.84 10.03
CA ASN A 82 10.70 9.07 9.93
C ASN A 82 11.54 7.80 9.71
N SER A 83 10.97 6.72 9.16
CA SER A 83 11.70 5.48 8.82
C SER A 83 12.49 4.93 10.01
N LYS A 84 11.83 4.91 11.16
CA LYS A 84 12.44 4.55 12.45
C LYS A 84 12.52 3.04 12.65
N SER A 85 11.81 2.24 11.86
CA SER A 85 11.91 0.79 11.96
C SER A 85 13.35 0.35 11.71
N ASN A 86 13.86 -0.55 12.54
CA ASN A 86 15.27 -0.97 12.51
C ASN A 86 15.46 -2.33 11.84
N GLY A 87 14.52 -2.70 10.98
CA GLY A 87 14.57 -3.94 10.22
C GLY A 87 15.65 -3.88 9.15
N ARG A 88 16.57 -4.87 9.16
CA ARG A 88 17.55 -5.05 8.07
C ARG A 88 16.86 -5.50 6.77
N GLU A 89 15.59 -5.88 6.86
CA GLU A 89 14.74 -6.29 5.75
C GLU A 89 14.23 -5.13 4.87
N PHE A 90 14.33 -3.87 5.33
CA PHE A 90 13.80 -2.72 4.59
C PHE A 90 14.84 -2.12 3.65
N HIS A 91 14.68 -2.37 2.35
CA HIS A 91 15.44 -1.65 1.31
C HIS A 91 14.80 -0.30 0.94
N LEU A 92 13.49 -0.18 1.15
CA LEU A 92 12.69 0.98 0.79
C LEU A 92 11.99 1.57 2.01
N ALA A 93 11.74 2.86 1.98
CA ALA A 93 10.88 3.56 2.91
C ALA A 93 9.84 4.40 2.17
N LEU A 94 8.65 4.53 2.76
CA LEU A 94 7.61 5.42 2.27
C LEU A 94 7.91 6.85 2.73
N LYS A 95 8.14 7.76 1.77
CA LYS A 95 8.48 9.16 2.04
C LYS A 95 7.28 10.00 2.46
N ASN A 96 6.10 9.66 1.95
CA ASN A 96 4.85 10.37 2.18
C ASN A 96 3.79 9.48 2.85
N PRO A 97 3.95 9.07 4.13
CA PRO A 97 2.96 8.25 4.84
C PRO A 97 1.52 8.81 4.84
N GLU A 98 1.38 10.13 4.70
CA GLU A 98 0.10 10.82 4.56
C GLU A 98 -0.71 10.38 3.34
N ALA A 99 -0.06 9.83 2.31
CA ALA A 99 -0.73 9.25 1.14
C ALA A 99 -1.68 8.10 1.54
N LEU A 100 -1.42 7.45 2.68
CA LEU A 100 -2.23 6.36 3.22
C LEU A 100 -3.43 6.83 4.05
N TYR A 101 -3.64 8.13 4.23
CA TYR A 101 -4.82 8.61 4.94
C TYR A 101 -6.11 8.17 4.24
N GLY A 102 -7.01 7.50 4.97
CA GLY A 102 -8.26 6.95 4.43
C GLY A 102 -8.09 5.75 3.50
N VAL A 103 -6.93 5.07 3.56
CA VAL A 103 -6.72 3.77 2.94
C VAL A 103 -7.05 2.68 3.96
N ASP A 104 -8.11 1.91 3.73
CA ASP A 104 -8.67 1.01 4.75
C ASP A 104 -7.71 -0.12 5.13
N ASN A 105 -6.85 -0.53 4.19
CA ASN A 105 -5.89 -1.60 4.39
C ASN A 105 -4.49 -1.09 4.81
N ALA A 106 -4.32 0.20 5.13
CA ALA A 106 -3.02 0.77 5.49
C ALA A 106 -2.40 0.08 6.72
N ALA A 107 -3.21 -0.46 7.63
CA ALA A 107 -2.76 -1.26 8.77
C ALA A 107 -1.95 -2.52 8.37
N LEU A 108 -2.09 -2.99 7.13
CA LEU A 108 -1.26 -4.08 6.60
C LEU A 108 0.17 -3.63 6.31
N ALA A 109 0.42 -2.34 6.12
CA ALA A 109 1.74 -1.83 5.76
C ALA A 109 2.73 -1.92 6.94
N PRO A 110 3.98 -2.38 6.72
CA PRO A 110 4.97 -2.48 7.79
C PRO A 110 5.28 -1.12 8.43
N GLY A 111 5.26 -1.03 9.75
CA GLY A 111 5.62 0.20 10.47
C GLY A 111 4.56 1.32 10.41
N TYR A 112 3.48 1.14 9.66
CA TYR A 112 2.36 2.10 9.66
C TYR A 112 1.67 2.12 11.03
N SER A 113 1.37 3.32 11.50
CA SER A 113 0.61 3.55 12.73
C SER A 113 -0.38 4.68 12.49
N GLU A 114 -1.67 4.40 12.67
CA GLU A 114 -2.68 5.47 12.73
C GLU A 114 -2.28 6.45 13.83
N SER A 115 -2.31 7.74 13.51
CA SER A 115 -1.91 8.82 14.42
C SER A 115 -3.06 9.77 14.65
#